data_AF-A0A3E0NEX3-F1
#
_entry.id   AF-A0A3E0NEX3-F1
#
_cell.length_a   1.000
_cell.length_b   1.000
_cell.length_c   1.000
_cell.angle_alpha   90.00
_cell.angle_beta   90.00
_cell.angle_gamma   90.00
#
_symmetry.space_group_name_H-M   'P 1'
#
loop_
_entity.id
_entity.type
_entity.pdbx_description
1 polymer ?
#
loop_
_entity_poly.entity_id
_entity_poly.type
_entity_poly.pdbx_seq_one_letter_code
_entity_poly.pdbx_strand_id
1 'polypeptide(L)'
;MLSWLRAVLTFSLVAASIFIGAVFATQNTSLVPLSLFVVTLPEQSMAVWLLLFLVAGLAVGSLISTVVVLRQRAGLAALRRENSRLKQRMERLSTNG
;
A
#
# COMPACT_ATOMS: atom_id res chain seq x y z
N MET A 1 -14.75 3.00 13.58
CA MET A 1 -13.93 2.12 14.45
C MET A 1 -12.78 1.45 13.70
N LEU A 2 -12.99 0.82 12.53
CA LEU A 2 -11.89 0.20 11.75
C LEU A 2 -10.80 1.16 11.26
N SER A 3 -11.12 2.44 10.98
CA SER A 3 -10.16 3.43 10.48
C SER A 3 -9.11 3.83 11.53
N TRP A 4 -9.52 3.95 12.80
CA TRP A 4 -8.61 4.26 13.91
C TRP A 4 -7.69 3.08 14.21
N LEU A 5 -8.23 1.85 14.22
CA LEU A 5 -7.42 0.64 14.39
C LEU A 5 -6.38 0.50 13.27
N ARG A 6 -6.78 0.76 12.02
CA ARG A 6 -5.85 0.80 10.87
C ARG A 6 -4.78 1.85 11.07
N ALA A 7 -5.13 3.08 11.48
CA ALA A 7 -4.18 4.16 11.71
C ALA A 7 -3.15 3.80 12.79
N VAL A 8 -3.61 3.23 13.92
CA VAL A 8 -2.73 2.77 15.01
C VAL A 8 -1.82 1.64 14.55
N LEU A 9 -2.33 0.67 13.79
CA LEU A 9 -1.52 -0.41 13.23
C LEU A 9 -0.46 0.11 12.25
N THR A 10 -0.82 1.01 11.33
CA THR A 10 0.14 1.61 10.41
C THR A 10 1.18 2.44 11.14
N PHE A 11 0.78 3.22 12.15
CA PHE A 11 1.71 4.02 12.94
C PHE A 11 2.68 3.13 13.72
N SER A 12 2.16 2.10 14.39
CA SER A 12 2.97 1.10 15.10
C SER A 12 3.95 0.39 14.18
N LEU A 13 3.50 0.00 12.98
CA LEU A 13 4.36 -0.65 11.98
C LEU A 13 5.50 0.27 11.51
N VAL A 14 5.19 1.53 11.21
CA VAL A 14 6.19 2.53 10.82
C VAL A 14 7.17 2.79 11.96
N ALA A 15 6.68 3.00 13.18
CA ALA A 15 7.51 3.24 14.35
C ALA A 15 8.43 2.05 14.67
N ALA A 16 7.90 0.82 14.63
CA ALA A 16 8.68 -0.40 14.81
C ALA A 16 9.75 -0.54 13.72
N SER A 17 9.42 -0.21 12.48
CA SER A 17 10.37 -0.29 11.38
C SER A 17 11.52 0.72 11.51
N ILE A 18 11.22 1.96 11.92
CA ILE A 18 12.24 2.98 12.23
C ILE A 18 13.12 2.51 13.40
N PHE A 19 12.51 2.00 14.46
CA PHE A 19 13.23 1.51 15.64
C PHE A 19 14.17 0.34 15.29
N ILE A 20 13.66 -0.66 14.58
CA ILE A 20 14.46 -1.79 14.09
C ILE A 20 15.58 -1.29 13.19
N GLY A 21 15.30 -0.38 12.25
CA GLY A 21 16.31 0.23 11.38
C GLY A 21 17.43 0.95 12.15
N ALA A 22 17.07 1.73 13.17
CA ALA A 22 18.02 2.45 14.01
C ALA A 22 18.90 1.48 14.84
N VAL A 23 18.29 0.45 15.43
CA VAL A 23 19.03 -0.60 16.17
C VAL A 23 19.95 -1.37 15.23
N PHE A 24 19.48 -1.73 14.03
CA PHE A 24 20.30 -2.40 13.03
C PHE A 24 21.46 -1.53 12.55
N ALA A 25 21.26 -0.24 12.31
CA ALA A 25 22.32 0.69 11.91
C ALA A 25 23.41 0.83 12.98
N THR A 26 23.01 0.83 14.26
CA THR A 26 23.96 0.98 15.37
C THR A 26 24.75 -0.32 15.59
N GLN A 27 24.10 -1.47 15.47
CA GLN A 27 24.71 -2.78 15.75
C GLN A 27 25.46 -3.38 14.55
N ASN A 28 25.07 -3.03 13.32
CA ASN A 28 25.61 -3.63 12.09
C ASN A 28 26.40 -2.59 11.28
N THR A 29 27.43 -2.01 11.92
CA THR A 29 28.40 -1.11 11.27
C THR A 29 29.37 -1.89 10.36
N SER A 30 29.41 -3.21 10.47
CA SER A 30 30.19 -4.06 9.57
C SER A 30 29.69 -3.96 8.13
N LEU A 31 30.59 -3.57 7.23
CA LEU A 31 30.35 -3.54 5.79
C LEU A 31 30.16 -4.98 5.30
N VAL A 32 28.98 -5.29 4.78
CA VAL A 32 28.68 -6.63 4.23
C VAL A 32 28.39 -6.47 2.75
N PRO A 33 29.12 -7.17 1.86
CA PRO A 33 28.79 -7.18 0.44
C PRO A 33 27.46 -7.91 0.25
N LEU A 34 26.47 -7.23 -0.34
CA LEU A 34 25.18 -7.84 -0.65
C LEU A 34 25.26 -8.55 -2.01
N SER A 35 25.26 -9.88 -2.01
CA SER A 35 25.18 -10.68 -3.22
C SER A 35 23.74 -11.08 -3.52
N LEU A 36 23.12 -10.42 -4.50
CA LEU A 36 21.80 -10.76 -5.03
C LEU A 36 21.94 -11.82 -6.12
N PHE A 37 22.36 -13.05 -5.76
CA PHE A 37 22.50 -14.28 -6.59
C PHE A 37 23.23 -14.16 -7.96
N VAL A 38 22.90 -13.18 -8.79
CA VAL A 38 23.47 -12.81 -10.09
C VAL A 38 24.30 -11.52 -10.00
N VAL A 39 24.03 -10.62 -9.04
CA VAL A 39 24.70 -9.30 -8.94
C VAL A 39 25.21 -9.06 -7.52
N THR A 40 26.48 -8.69 -7.39
CA THR A 40 27.06 -8.17 -6.15
C THR A 40 26.94 -6.65 -6.12
N LEU A 41 26.35 -6.12 -5.05
CA LEU A 41 26.15 -4.69 -4.86
C LEU A 41 27.25 -4.13 -3.96
N PRO A 42 27.58 -2.83 -4.10
CA PRO A 42 28.69 -2.21 -3.37
C PRO A 42 28.57 -2.41 -1.86
N GLU A 43 29.73 -2.50 -1.22
CA GLU A 43 29.82 -2.69 0.23
C GLU A 43 29.14 -1.52 0.95
N GLN A 44 28.07 -1.84 1.64
CA GLN A 44 27.29 -0.89 2.43
C GLN A 44 26.84 -1.58 3.70
N SER A 45 26.50 -0.80 4.72
CA SER A 45 25.99 -1.38 5.95
C SER A 45 24.70 -2.14 5.66
N MET A 46 24.51 -3.28 6.33
CA MET A 46 23.30 -4.09 6.19
C MET A 46 22.02 -3.26 6.42
N ALA A 47 22.11 -2.25 7.29
CA ALA A 47 21.03 -1.32 7.57
C ALA A 47 20.57 -0.51 6.33
N VAL A 48 21.50 -0.09 5.47
CA VAL A 48 21.16 0.66 4.24
C VAL A 48 20.35 -0.22 3.29
N TRP A 49 20.75 -1.48 3.11
CA TRP A 49 20.00 -2.44 2.30
C TRP A 49 18.61 -2.71 2.85
N LEU A 50 18.50 -2.96 4.15
CA LEU A 50 17.21 -3.19 4.80
C LEU A 50 16.27 -1.99 4.66
N LEU A 51 16.77 -0.77 4.85
CA LEU A 51 15.98 0.45 4.65
C LEU A 51 15.54 0.63 3.20
N LEU A 52 16.43 0.37 2.23
CA LEU A 52 16.10 0.45 0.81
C LEU A 52 14.97 -0.53 0.43
N PHE A 53 15.09 -1.80 0.83
CA PHE A 53 14.06 -2.80 0.55
C PHE A 53 12.74 -2.50 1.26
N LEU A 54 12.79 -1.97 2.49
CA LEU A 54 11.60 -1.51 3.20
C LEU A 54 10.89 -0.40 2.42
N VAL A 55 11.62 0.66 2.05
CA VAL A 55 11.05 1.82 1.32
C VAL A 55 10.51 1.36 -0.02
N ALA A 56 11.23 0.52 -0.75
CA ALA A 56 10.79 -0.05 -2.02
C ALA A 56 9.51 -0.88 -1.84
N GLY A 57 9.46 -1.76 -0.84
CA GLY A 57 8.27 -2.56 -0.52
C GLY A 57 7.06 -1.71 -0.15
N LEU A 58 7.26 -0.66 0.65
CA LEU A 58 6.21 0.29 1.02
C LEU A 58 5.67 1.04 -0.21
N ALA A 59 6.56 1.51 -1.09
CA ALA A 59 6.20 2.20 -2.31
C ALA A 59 5.37 1.30 -3.24
N VAL A 60 5.83 0.07 -3.47
CA VAL A 60 5.12 -0.92 -4.30
C VAL A 60 3.77 -1.28 -3.69
N GLY A 61 3.71 -1.57 -2.38
CA GLY A 61 2.46 -1.89 -1.69
C GLY A 61 1.45 -0.74 -1.72
N SER A 62 1.92 0.49 -1.60
CA SER A 62 1.08 1.70 -1.68
C SER A 62 0.55 1.94 -3.09
N LEU A 63 1.38 1.74 -4.11
CA LEU A 63 0.98 1.84 -5.51
C LEU A 63 -0.11 0.81 -5.85
N ILE A 64 0.09 -0.45 -5.48
CA ILE A 64 -0.90 -1.52 -5.71
C ILE A 64 -2.21 -1.19 -5.01
N SER A 65 -2.16 -0.77 -3.74
CA SER A 65 -3.36 -0.40 -2.98
C SER A 65 -4.12 0.76 -3.62
N THR A 66 -3.40 1.77 -4.11
CA THR A 66 -3.98 2.93 -4.78
C THR A 66 -4.71 2.52 -6.06
N VAL A 67 -4.10 1.68 -6.89
CA VAL A 67 -4.72 1.16 -8.12
C VAL A 67 -6.00 0.37 -7.82
N VAL A 68 -5.98 -0.49 -6.80
CA VAL A 68 -7.15 -1.29 -6.40
C VAL A 68 -8.29 -0.38 -5.93
N VAL A 69 -8.00 0.62 -5.11
CA VAL A 69 -9.02 1.56 -4.60
C VAL A 69 -9.61 2.39 -5.74
N LEU A 70 -8.79 2.86 -6.69
CA LEU A 70 -9.27 3.60 -7.86
C LEU A 70 -10.20 2.75 -8.73
N ARG A 71 -9.84 1.47 -8.98
CA ARG A 71 -10.71 0.54 -9.70
C ARG A 71 -12.05 0.31 -9.01
N GLN A 72 -12.04 0.14 -7.69
CA GLN A 72 -13.28 -0.01 -6.92
C GLN A 72 -14.15 1.24 -7.00
N ARG A 73 -13.56 2.44 -6.88
CA ARG A 73 -14.29 3.71 -7.01
C ARG A 73 -14.89 3.90 -8.40
N ALA A 74 -14.17 3.53 -9.46
CA ALA A 74 -14.67 3.57 -10.82
C ALA A 74 -15.86 2.61 -11.02
N GLY A 75 -15.75 1.39 -10.49
CA GLY A 75 -16.84 0.40 -10.52
C GLY A 75 -18.09 0.88 -9.78
N LEU A 76 -17.94 1.48 -8.59
CA LEU A 76 -19.05 2.06 -7.83
C LEU A 76 -19.74 3.22 -8.58
N ALA A 77 -18.96 4.06 -9.26
CA ALA A 77 -19.51 5.15 -10.07
C ALA A 77 -20.31 4.63 -11.27
N ALA A 78 -19.82 3.58 -11.93
CA ALA A 78 -20.53 2.91 -13.02
C ALA A 78 -21.84 2.26 -12.54
N LEU A 79 -21.79 1.48 -11.46
CA LEU A 79 -22.97 0.85 -10.87
C LEU A 79 -24.01 1.87 -10.41
N ARG A 80 -23.60 2.99 -9.81
CA ARG A 80 -24.52 4.08 -9.43
C ARG A 80 -25.27 4.65 -10.64
N ARG A 81 -24.56 4.86 -11.76
CA ARG A 81 -25.17 5.35 -13.00
C ARG A 81 -26.18 4.35 -13.56
N GLU A 82 -25.85 3.07 -13.56
CA GLU A 82 -26.76 2.02 -14.03
C GLU A 82 -28.02 1.92 -13.15
N ASN A 83 -27.85 1.95 -11.83
CA ASN A 83 -28.96 1.95 -10.88
C ASN A 83 -29.90 3.15 -11.09
N SER A 84 -29.35 4.35 -11.33
CA SER A 84 -30.17 5.54 -11.60
C SER A 84 -31.00 5.41 -12.88
N ARG A 85 -30.45 4.78 -13.93
CA ARG A 85 -31.16 4.52 -15.19
C ARG A 85 -32.25 3.47 -15.02
N LEU A 86 -31.97 2.41 -14.26
CA LEU A 86 -32.96 1.38 -13.92
C LEU A 86 -34.14 1.96 -13.14
N LYS A 87 -33.87 2.81 -12.13
CA LYS A 87 -34.92 3.52 -11.39
C LYS A 87 -35.80 4.39 -12.29
N GLN A 88 -35.19 5.18 -13.17
CA GLN A 88 -35.95 6.01 -14.12
C GLN A 88 -36.82 5.18 -15.08
N ARG A 89 -36.38 3.98 -15.48
CA ARG A 89 -37.18 3.08 -16.32
C ARG A 89 -38.39 2.51 -15.56
N MET A 90 -38.20 2.12 -14.30
CA MET A 90 -39.31 1.65 -13.48
C MET A 90 -40.34 2.75 -13.21
N GLU A 91 -39.90 3.97 -12.96
CA GLU A 91 -40.78 5.12 -12.75
C GLU A 91 -41.59 5.44 -14.01
N ARG A 92 -40.98 5.41 -15.20
CA ARG A 92 -41.69 5.57 -16.48
C ARG A 92 -42.70 4.45 -16.76
N LEU A 93 -42.39 3.20 -16.39
CA LEU A 93 -43.33 2.09 -16.53
C LEU A 93 -44.50 2.21 -15.55
N SER A 94 -44.24 2.67 -14.33
CA SER A 94 -45.28 2.89 -13.31
C SER A 94 -46.19 4.07 -13.60
N THR A 95 -45.75 5.06 -14.38
CA THR A 95 -46.56 6.25 -14.72
C THR A 95 -47.39 6.05 -16.00
N ASN A 96 -47.08 5.01 -16.78
CA ASN A 96 -47.75 4.70 -18.05
C ASN A 96 -48.77 3.54 -17.94
N GLY A 97 -48.94 2.94 -16.76
CA GLY A 97 -49.97 1.95 -16.46
C GLY A 97 -51.04 2.54 -15.54
#